data_AF-A0A316NQU7-F1
#
_entry.id   AF-A0A316NQU7-F1
#
_cell.length_a   1.000
_cell.length_b   1.000
_cell.length_c   1.000
_cell.angle_alpha   90.00
_cell.angle_beta   90.00
_cell.angle_gamma   90.00
#
_symmetry.space_group_name_H-M   'P 1'
#
loop_
_entity.id
_entity.type
_entity.pdbx_description
1 polymer ?
#
loop_
_entity_poly.entity_id
_entity_poly.type
_entity_poly.pdbx_seq_one_letter_code
_entity_poly.pdbx_strand_id
1 'polypeptide(L)'
;MYRHNNYETKPYMIEKIVSGLSYLTMGFVGFIWLIISLVRRTPLTKFLQYHIFQSIFISIGYVLLCLVLGFLLNIMSMIPFINLLAAQIALFFNAPIFFGYSIIQTAIYVLLFYLAITSFMGMYSRIPWVSNIIDMNVR
;
A
#
# COMPACT_ATOMS: atom_id res chain seq x y z
N MET A 1 19.29 -3.17 24.65
CA MET A 1 18.63 -4.37 25.19
C MET A 1 17.57 -4.81 24.18
N TYR A 2 17.92 -5.76 23.30
CA TYR A 2 17.04 -6.24 22.22
C TYR A 2 15.90 -7.07 22.82
N ARG A 3 14.67 -6.52 22.82
CA ARG A 3 13.49 -7.27 23.25
C ARG A 3 12.90 -8.01 22.05
N HIS A 4 13.52 -9.14 21.74
CA HIS A 4 12.86 -10.23 21.04
C HIS A 4 11.71 -10.75 21.93
N ASN A 5 10.53 -10.95 21.35
CA ASN A 5 9.43 -11.84 21.76
C ASN A 5 8.07 -11.15 21.66
N ASN A 6 7.36 -11.42 20.55
CA ASN A 6 5.90 -11.60 20.44
C ASN A 6 5.55 -12.13 19.02
N TYR A 7 6.26 -13.16 18.52
CA TYR A 7 6.02 -13.78 17.20
C TYR A 7 5.52 -15.24 17.29
N GLU A 8 4.83 -15.63 18.35
CA GLU A 8 4.55 -17.05 18.62
C GLU A 8 3.07 -17.45 18.67
N THR A 9 2.20 -16.72 17.97
CA THR A 9 0.89 -17.27 17.58
C THR A 9 0.82 -17.25 16.06
N LYS A 10 0.73 -18.44 15.45
CA LYS A 10 0.46 -18.55 14.02
C LYS A 10 -0.81 -17.72 13.73
N PRO A 11 -0.76 -16.75 12.81
CA PRO A 11 -1.92 -15.90 12.55
C PRO A 11 -3.09 -16.76 12.09
N TYR A 12 -4.29 -16.43 12.58
CA TYR A 12 -5.49 -17.19 12.25
C TYR A 12 -5.77 -17.09 10.75
N MET A 13 -6.41 -18.11 10.18
CA MET A 13 -6.69 -18.15 8.75
C MET A 13 -7.51 -16.95 8.27
N ILE A 14 -8.46 -16.48 9.09
CA ILE A 14 -9.26 -15.29 8.78
C ILE A 14 -8.40 -14.01 8.76
N GLU A 15 -7.37 -13.93 9.61
CA GLU A 15 -6.50 -12.76 9.67
C GLU A 15 -5.62 -12.68 8.43
N LYS A 16 -5.11 -13.83 7.96
CA LYS A 16 -4.36 -13.93 6.70
C LYS A 16 -5.21 -13.51 5.50
N ILE A 17 -6.48 -13.90 5.49
CA ILE A 17 -7.42 -13.54 4.42
C ILE A 17 -7.66 -12.04 4.42
N VAL A 18 -8.03 -11.48 5.58
CA VAL A 18 -8.32 -10.05 5.73
C VAL A 18 -7.09 -9.21 5.42
N SER A 19 -5.90 -9.63 5.87
CA SER A 19 -4.65 -8.92 5.59
C SER A 19 -4.27 -8.93 4.12
N GLY A 20 -4.38 -10.08 3.43
CA GLY A 20 -4.13 -10.16 1.99
C GLY A 20 -5.16 -9.37 1.18
N LEU A 21 -6.44 -9.46 1.51
CA LEU A 21 -7.51 -8.67 0.88
C LEU A 21 -7.35 -7.17 1.11
N SER A 22 -6.75 -6.76 2.23
CA SER A 22 -6.45 -5.36 2.50
C SER A 22 -5.50 -4.78 1.44
N TYR A 23 -4.51 -5.53 0.98
CA TYR A 23 -3.65 -5.06 -0.12
C TYR A 23 -4.38 -5.01 -1.47
N LEU A 24 -5.15 -6.04 -1.79
CA LEU A 24 -5.88 -6.13 -3.07
C LEU A 24 -6.93 -5.04 -3.22
N THR A 25 -7.50 -4.58 -2.10
CA THR A 25 -8.51 -3.51 -2.06
C THR A 25 -7.93 -2.15 -1.67
N MET A 26 -6.60 -1.98 -1.76
CA MET A 26 -5.90 -0.74 -1.42
C MET A 26 -6.27 -0.17 -0.03
N GLY A 27 -6.43 -1.05 0.95
CA GLY A 27 -6.72 -0.75 2.34
C GLY A 27 -8.20 -0.78 2.71
N PHE A 28 -9.12 -0.89 1.75
CA PHE A 28 -10.56 -0.79 2.03
C PHE A 28 -11.10 -1.92 2.91
N VAL A 29 -10.74 -3.17 2.63
CA VAL A 29 -11.14 -4.32 3.47
C VAL A 29 -10.56 -4.19 4.89
N GLY A 30 -9.31 -3.76 5.00
CA GLY A 30 -8.67 -3.50 6.28
C GLY A 30 -9.36 -2.38 7.07
N PHE A 31 -9.79 -1.33 6.38
CA PHE A 31 -10.57 -0.24 6.96
C PHE A 31 -11.93 -0.70 7.50
N ILE A 32 -12.67 -1.51 6.73
CA ILE A 32 -13.92 -2.13 7.20
C ILE A 32 -13.65 -2.98 8.45
N TRP A 33 -12.57 -3.75 8.45
CA TRP A 33 -12.21 -4.58 9.60
C TRP A 33 -11.88 -3.76 10.84
N LEU A 34 -11.21 -2.61 10.69
CA LEU A 34 -10.98 -1.66 11.79
C LEU A 34 -12.31 -1.19 12.40
N ILE A 35 -13.29 -0.84 11.58
CA ILE A 35 -14.62 -0.42 12.05
C ILE A 35 -15.31 -1.56 12.81
N ILE A 36 -15.32 -2.77 12.24
CA ILE A 36 -15.93 -3.93 12.90
C ILE A 36 -15.27 -4.21 14.26
N SER A 37 -13.94 -4.14 14.31
CA SER A 37 -13.17 -4.38 15.53
C SER A 37 -13.45 -3.32 16.60
N LEU A 38 -13.63 -2.06 16.18
CA LEU A 38 -14.01 -0.95 17.05
C LEU A 38 -15.41 -1.15 17.64
N VAL A 39 -16.38 -1.53 16.81
CA VAL A 39 -17.78 -1.78 17.23
C VAL A 39 -17.85 -2.98 18.18
N ARG A 40 -17.13 -4.07 17.89
CA ARG A 40 -17.09 -5.27 18.72
C ARG A 40 -16.19 -5.15 19.96
N ARG A 41 -15.45 -4.05 20.10
CA ARG A 41 -14.40 -3.85 21.13
C ARG A 41 -13.40 -5.02 21.21
N THR A 42 -13.14 -5.66 20.09
CA THR A 42 -12.15 -6.74 20.01
C THR A 42 -10.78 -6.14 19.70
N PRO A 43 -9.71 -6.51 20.42
CA PRO A 43 -8.37 -6.06 20.06
C PRO A 43 -7.94 -6.71 18.74
N LEU A 44 -7.24 -5.96 17.91
CA LEU A 44 -6.63 -6.47 16.69
C LEU A 44 -5.32 -7.17 17.04
N THR A 45 -5.03 -8.29 16.39
CA THR A 45 -3.71 -8.91 16.53
C THR A 45 -2.65 -8.04 15.87
N LYS A 46 -1.42 -8.13 16.37
CA LYS A 46 -0.28 -7.38 15.83
C LYS A 46 -0.06 -7.65 14.34
N PHE A 47 -0.32 -8.89 13.89
CA PHE A 47 -0.26 -9.28 12.48
C PHE A 47 -1.26 -8.50 11.62
N LEU A 48 -2.52 -8.49 12.04
CA LEU A 48 -3.57 -7.82 11.29
C LEU A 48 -3.39 -6.30 11.30
N GLN A 49 -3.07 -5.75 12.46
CA GLN A 49 -2.81 -4.32 12.64
C GLN A 49 -1.70 -3.85 11.69
N TYR A 50 -0.60 -4.60 11.63
CA TYR A 50 0.53 -4.30 10.75
C TYR A 50 0.12 -4.25 9.26
N HIS A 51 -0.53 -5.29 8.75
CA HIS A 51 -0.88 -5.36 7.33
C HIS A 51 -1.98 -4.38 6.93
N ILE A 52 -2.97 -4.14 7.80
CA ILE A 52 -4.00 -3.14 7.57
C ILE A 52 -3.36 -1.76 7.45
N PHE A 53 -2.55 -1.34 8.42
CA PHE A 53 -1.90 -0.03 8.36
C PHE A 53 -0.95 0.08 7.17
N GLN A 54 -0.17 -0.96 6.88
CA GLN A 54 0.72 -0.94 5.73
C GLN A 54 -0.03 -0.77 4.41
N SER A 55 -1.15 -1.48 4.22
CA SER A 55 -1.96 -1.34 3.00
C SER A 55 -2.56 0.06 2.85
N ILE A 56 -3.02 0.67 3.94
CA ILE A 56 -3.55 2.04 3.97
C ILE A 56 -2.44 3.05 3.66
N PHE A 57 -1.27 2.94 4.31
CA PHE A 57 -0.16 3.86 4.06
C PHE A 57 0.36 3.78 2.62
N ILE A 58 0.45 2.58 2.03
CA ILE A 58 0.82 2.43 0.62
C ILE A 58 -0.21 3.09 -0.28
N SER A 59 -1.50 2.90 -0.01
CA SER A 59 -2.59 3.49 -0.77
C SER A 59 -2.55 5.02 -0.73
N ILE A 60 -2.43 5.60 0.48
CA ILE A 60 -2.29 7.05 0.66
C ILE A 60 -1.01 7.57 -0.03
N GLY A 61 0.12 6.88 0.14
CA GLY A 61 1.38 7.25 -0.49
C GLY A 61 1.29 7.25 -2.02
N TYR A 62 0.59 6.27 -2.60
CA TYR A 62 0.33 6.21 -4.03
C TYR A 62 -0.53 7.38 -4.51
N VAL A 63 -1.65 7.65 -3.84
CA VAL A 63 -2.53 8.77 -4.20
C VAL A 63 -1.78 10.10 -4.13
N LEU A 64 -0.99 10.33 -3.07
CA LEU A 64 -0.17 11.53 -2.93
C LEU A 64 0.87 11.64 -4.05
N LEU A 65 1.53 10.54 -4.42
CA LEU A 65 2.48 10.51 -5.53
C LEU A 65 1.80 10.88 -6.85
N CYS A 66 0.63 10.32 -7.14
CA CYS A 66 -0.15 10.66 -8.33
C CYS A 66 -0.56 12.14 -8.36
N LEU A 67 -1.01 12.69 -7.22
CA LEU A 67 -1.39 14.10 -7.12
C LEU A 67 -0.19 15.02 -7.36
N VAL A 68 0.97 14.72 -6.76
CA VAL A 68 2.19 15.51 -6.94
C VAL A 68 2.67 15.44 -8.39
N LEU A 69 2.70 14.25 -9.00
CA LEU A 69 3.08 14.11 -10.41
C LEU A 69 2.10 14.85 -11.33
N GLY A 70 0.79 14.73 -11.10
CA GLY A 70 -0.24 15.44 -11.86
C GLY A 70 -0.11 16.95 -11.73
N PHE A 71 0.20 17.46 -10.54
CA PHE A 71 0.46 18.87 -10.29
C PHE A 71 1.71 19.36 -11.05
N LEU A 72 2.83 18.62 -10.99
CA LEU A 72 4.05 18.96 -11.71
C LEU A 72 3.83 18.97 -13.23
N LEU A 73 3.13 17.99 -13.77
CA LEU A 73 2.81 17.92 -15.20
C LEU A 73 1.95 19.11 -15.65
N ASN A 74 0.98 19.54 -14.83
CA ASN A 74 0.17 20.72 -15.12
C ASN A 74 0.99 22.02 -15.16
N ILE A 75 1.96 22.18 -14.25
CA ILE A 75 2.86 23.34 -14.29
C ILE A 75 3.70 23.32 -15.57
N MET A 76 4.26 22.15 -15.92
CA MET A 76 5.09 21.99 -17.10
C MET A 76 4.33 22.23 -18.41
N SER A 77 3.03 21.91 -18.46
CA SER A 77 2.19 22.09 -19.65
C SER A 77 1.83 23.55 -19.94
N MET A 78 1.93 24.45 -18.96
CA MET A 78 1.66 25.89 -19.17
C MET A 78 2.78 26.60 -19.94
N ILE A 79 3.98 26.01 -20.02
CA ILE A 79 5.14 26.63 -20.67
C ILE A 79 5.24 26.10 -22.11
N PRO A 80 5.10 26.96 -23.15
CA PRO A 80 4.89 26.52 -24.54
C PRO A 80 5.99 25.61 -25.13
N PHE A 81 7.25 25.76 -24.71
CA PHE A 81 8.36 24.88 -25.14
C PHE A 81 8.52 23.62 -24.29
N ILE A 82 8.14 23.67 -23.02
CA ILE A 82 8.27 22.53 -22.08
C ILE A 82 7.07 21.60 -22.18
N ASN A 83 5.91 22.10 -22.64
CA ASN A 83 4.69 21.32 -22.81
C ASN A 83 4.90 20.07 -23.68
N LEU A 84 5.69 20.18 -24.74
CA LEU A 84 5.96 19.05 -25.64
C LEU A 84 6.79 17.94 -24.95
N LEU A 85 7.76 18.34 -24.12
CA LEU A 85 8.52 17.40 -23.28
C LEU A 85 7.66 16.82 -22.16
N ALA A 86 6.83 17.65 -21.52
CA ALA A 86 5.90 17.22 -20.48
C ALA A 86 4.90 16.19 -20.99
N ALA A 87 4.37 16.39 -22.20
CA ALA A 87 3.48 15.45 -22.87
C ALA A 87 4.17 14.12 -23.19
N GLN A 88 5.43 14.15 -23.67
CA GLN A 88 6.19 12.92 -23.91
C GLN A 88 6.49 12.15 -22.62
N ILE A 89 6.88 12.85 -21.56
CA ILE A 89 7.11 12.26 -20.23
C ILE A 89 5.80 11.67 -19.68
N ALA A 90 4.71 12.43 -19.72
CA ALA A 90 3.39 11.97 -19.28
C ALA A 90 2.94 10.74 -20.07
N LEU A 91 3.16 10.73 -21.39
CA LEU A 91 2.85 9.59 -22.24
C LEU A 91 3.71 8.40 -21.85
N PHE A 92 5.01 8.55 -21.59
CA PHE A 92 5.84 7.42 -21.18
C PHE A 92 5.38 6.79 -19.85
N PHE A 93 4.98 7.61 -18.87
CA PHE A 93 4.55 7.14 -17.56
C PHE A 93 3.10 6.64 -17.50
N ASN A 94 2.20 7.20 -18.32
CA ASN A 94 0.78 6.85 -18.37
C ASN A 94 0.37 5.98 -19.57
N ALA A 95 1.26 5.77 -20.55
CA ALA A 95 0.94 4.93 -21.70
C ALA A 95 0.57 3.52 -21.23
N PRO A 96 -0.51 2.96 -21.79
CA PRO A 96 -0.92 1.59 -21.52
C PRO A 96 0.07 0.62 -22.19
N ILE A 97 1.08 0.18 -21.44
CA ILE A 97 2.16 -0.66 -21.96
C ILE A 97 1.88 -2.14 -21.68
N PHE A 98 1.25 -2.47 -20.54
CA PHE A 98 0.93 -3.84 -20.15
C PHE A 98 -0.57 -4.01 -19.91
N PHE A 99 -1.26 -4.73 -20.80
CA PHE A 99 -2.70 -5.05 -20.65
C PHE A 99 -3.61 -3.83 -20.40
N GLY A 100 -3.24 -2.64 -20.87
CA GLY A 100 -3.99 -1.41 -20.61
C GLY A 100 -3.54 -0.62 -19.37
N TYR A 101 -2.62 -1.15 -18.57
CA TYR A 101 -2.08 -0.48 -17.38
C TYR A 101 -0.81 0.32 -17.70
N SER A 102 -0.66 1.43 -16.99
CA SER A 102 0.56 2.23 -17.04
C SER A 102 1.74 1.54 -16.34
N ILE A 103 2.98 1.98 -16.60
CA ILE A 103 4.16 1.43 -15.90
C ILE A 103 4.03 1.60 -14.39
N ILE A 104 3.59 2.78 -13.95
CA ILE A 104 3.42 3.11 -12.53
C ILE A 104 2.38 2.16 -11.90
N GLN A 105 1.22 2.01 -12.55
CA GLN A 105 0.17 1.11 -12.09
C GLN A 105 0.65 -0.35 -12.03
N THR A 106 1.36 -0.81 -13.05
CA THR A 106 1.92 -2.16 -13.12
C THR A 106 2.88 -2.42 -11.95
N ALA A 107 3.80 -1.49 -11.70
CA ALA A 107 4.76 -1.60 -10.60
C ALA A 107 4.06 -1.69 -9.23
N ILE A 108 3.02 -0.89 -9.03
CA ILE A 108 2.26 -0.88 -7.78
C ILE A 108 1.42 -2.14 -7.62
N TYR A 109 0.80 -2.63 -8.68
CA TYR A 109 0.06 -3.89 -8.60
C TYR A 109 0.97 -5.06 -8.30
N VAL A 110 2.14 -5.15 -8.94
CA VAL A 110 3.13 -6.18 -8.63
C VAL A 110 3.53 -6.12 -7.15
N LEU A 111 3.78 -4.92 -6.63
CA LEU A 111 4.09 -4.72 -5.20
C LEU A 111 2.93 -5.15 -4.29
N LEU A 112 1.69 -4.74 -4.59
CA LEU A 112 0.51 -5.11 -3.81
C LEU A 112 0.22 -6.63 -3.86
N PHE A 113 0.37 -7.26 -5.03
CA PHE A 113 0.24 -8.71 -5.17
C PHE A 113 1.30 -9.46 -4.38
N TYR A 114 2.56 -9.00 -4.44
CA TYR A 114 3.64 -9.57 -3.64
C TYR A 114 3.33 -9.51 -2.14
N LEU A 115 2.86 -8.35 -1.65
CA LEU A 115 2.46 -8.17 -0.25
C LEU A 115 1.24 -9.02 0.12
N ALA A 116 0.26 -9.13 -0.78
CA ALA A 116 -0.92 -9.96 -0.55
C ALA A 116 -0.56 -11.44 -0.42
N ILE A 117 0.22 -11.99 -1.36
CA ILE A 117 0.67 -13.40 -1.36
C ILE A 117 1.43 -13.71 -0.07
N THR A 118 2.41 -12.87 0.27
CA THR A 118 3.22 -13.07 1.47
C THR A 118 2.40 -12.95 2.76
N SER A 119 1.38 -12.09 2.77
CA SER A 119 0.43 -11.99 3.87
C SER A 119 -0.48 -13.22 3.98
N PHE A 120 -0.93 -13.81 2.86
CA PHE A 120 -1.65 -15.08 2.87
C PHE A 120 -0.82 -16.24 3.42
N MET A 121 0.50 -16.20 3.24
CA MET A 121 1.41 -17.17 3.87
C MET A 121 1.57 -16.94 5.38
N GLY A 122 1.13 -15.79 5.90
CA GLY A 122 1.28 -15.39 7.30
C GLY A 122 2.63 -14.75 7.60
N MET A 123 3.33 -14.22 6.59
CA MET A 123 4.63 -13.59 6.74
C MET A 123 4.50 -12.07 6.87
N TYR A 124 5.33 -11.48 7.73
CA TYR A 124 5.46 -10.03 7.86
C TYR A 124 6.35 -9.46 6.75
N SER A 125 5.75 -9.14 5.60
CA SER A 125 6.47 -8.46 4.52
C SER A 125 6.73 -6.99 4.85
N ARG A 126 8.01 -6.66 5.07
CA ARG A 126 8.45 -5.33 5.48
C ARG A 126 8.85 -4.47 4.29
N ILE A 127 8.29 -3.26 4.23
CA ILE A 127 8.73 -2.17 3.36
C ILE A 127 9.43 -1.16 4.26
N PRO A 128 10.75 -0.96 4.15
CA PRO A 128 11.54 -0.18 5.12
C PRO A 128 10.94 1.18 5.50
N TRP A 129 10.41 1.93 4.53
CA TRP A 129 9.82 3.24 4.80
C TRP A 129 8.49 3.15 5.56
N VAL A 130 7.60 2.22 5.21
CA VAL A 130 6.26 2.09 5.81
C VAL A 130 6.32 1.31 7.13
N SER A 131 7.07 0.21 7.16
CA SER A 131 7.19 -0.67 8.33
C SER A 131 7.85 0.04 9.52
N ASN A 132 8.81 0.93 9.29
CA ASN A 132 9.41 1.70 10.38
C ASN A 132 8.40 2.64 11.06
N ILE A 133 7.52 3.29 10.28
CA ILE A 133 6.45 4.15 10.82
C ILE A 133 5.47 3.31 11.65
N ILE A 134 5.14 2.11 11.19
CA ILE A 134 4.21 1.22 11.88
C ILE A 134 4.82 0.68 13.17
N ASP A 135 6.06 0.19 13.14
CA ASP A 135 6.76 -0.37 14.31
C ASP A 135 6.96 0.67 15.42
N MET A 136 7.07 1.96 15.07
CA MET A 136 7.13 3.04 16.06
C MET A 136 5.80 3.28 16.78
N ASN A 137 4.66 3.01 16.12
CA ASN A 137 3.32 3.32 16.61
C ASN A 137 2.56 2.10 17.16
N VAL A 138 2.92 0.89 16.72
CA VAL A 138 2.32 -0.37 17.17
C VAL A 138 3.21 -0.98 18.26
N ARG A 139 2.98 -0.60 19.53
CA ARG A 139 3.62 -1.20 20.71
C ARG A 139 2.74 -2.28 21.33
#